data_AF-A0A0F9UWD3-F1
#
_entry.id   AF-A0A0F9UWD3-F1
#
_cell.length_a   1.000
_cell.length_b   1.000
_cell.length_c   1.000
_cell.angle_alpha   90.00
_cell.angle_beta   90.00
_cell.angle_gamma   90.00
#
_symmetry.space_group_name_H-M   'P 1'
#
loop_
_entity.id
_entity.type
_entity.pdbx_description
1 polymer ?
#
loop_
_entity_poly.entity_id
_entity_poly.type
_entity_poly.pdbx_seq_one_letter_code
_entity_poly.pdbx_strand_id
1 'polypeptide(L)'
;MSDIPFAARATPEGRTSTRPFSRFEWMLAGRYLRSRRRDAGVSVIAGFSFVGIMLGVAALIIVMSVMNGFRGELLTRILGVNGHVIMFPIDQPLRDYDEVTKRIAAVPGVDFAMPLVQGQVLASGAGTSNTGALVKGVRGTDLDELAPVSENIRQGTLAEFDTGDGVAIGIRLAEALGLRLNDNITLISPEGDVTPLGTTPRVKAYPVTAIFEIGLSEYDAAYVYMPLSEAQLFFNQDDQVQSIEMFVDDPDAVRALQPMVEAAADRPNYTVTWQDQNASFFSALEVERNVMFIILTLIILVAALNIISGLFMLVKDKGRDIAILRTMGATRGAVMRVFLITGASIGLAGTFAGLILGVLFGLNIENIRQFFSWLSGTVLFNPEFYFLSRLPAEIDATEVVLVVAMAVGLSFLATILPSWQASRLDPVEALRYE
;
A
#
# COMPACT_ATOMS: atom_id res chain seq x y z
N MET A 1 12.16 93.14 -25.94
CA MET A 1 11.88 93.22 -24.49
C MET A 1 11.48 91.82 -24.06
N SER A 2 12.42 91.10 -23.44
CA SER A 2 12.32 89.82 -22.70
C SER A 2 11.15 88.87 -22.99
N ASP A 3 11.40 87.83 -23.79
CA ASP A 3 10.70 86.54 -23.69
C ASP A 3 11.37 85.69 -22.61
N ILE A 4 10.63 85.37 -21.55
CA ILE A 4 11.03 84.42 -20.51
C ILE A 4 10.61 83.02 -20.99
N PRO A 5 11.53 82.05 -21.20
CA PRO A 5 11.14 80.71 -21.58
C PRO A 5 10.56 79.98 -20.35
N PHE A 6 9.37 79.43 -20.56
CA PHE A 6 8.67 78.54 -19.64
C PHE A 6 9.58 77.38 -19.23
N ALA A 7 9.76 77.19 -17.92
CA ALA A 7 10.49 76.06 -17.37
C ALA A 7 9.86 74.73 -17.83
N ALA A 8 10.67 73.89 -18.48
CA ALA A 8 10.32 72.54 -18.83
C ALA A 8 9.96 71.76 -17.56
N ARG A 9 8.76 71.16 -17.54
CA ARG A 9 8.36 70.19 -16.53
C ARG A 9 9.38 69.04 -16.53
N ALA A 10 10.06 68.85 -15.40
CA ALA A 10 10.81 67.62 -15.15
C ALA A 10 9.87 66.42 -15.29
N THR A 11 10.19 65.53 -16.23
CA THR A 11 9.60 64.20 -16.32
C THR A 11 9.90 63.44 -15.02
N PRO A 12 8.91 62.82 -14.36
CA PRO A 12 9.20 62.05 -13.16
C PRO A 12 10.03 60.82 -13.57
N GLU A 13 11.27 60.77 -13.08
CA GLU A 13 12.16 59.63 -13.23
C GLU A 13 11.47 58.34 -12.78
N GLY A 14 11.76 57.26 -13.51
CA GLY A 14 11.08 55.98 -13.41
C GLY A 14 10.95 55.48 -11.98
N ARG A 15 9.70 55.29 -11.54
CA ARG A 15 9.37 54.56 -10.32
C ARG A 15 9.98 53.16 -10.45
N THR A 16 11.10 52.91 -9.78
CA THR A 16 11.67 51.57 -9.64
C THR A 16 10.70 50.72 -8.83
N SER A 17 9.77 50.04 -9.50
CA SER A 17 8.93 49.04 -8.86
C SER A 17 9.83 47.93 -8.32
N THR A 18 9.72 47.62 -7.04
CA THR A 18 10.40 46.47 -6.44
C THR A 18 10.12 45.22 -7.25
N ARG A 19 11.18 44.52 -7.67
CA ARG A 19 11.04 43.23 -8.36
C ARG A 19 10.24 42.27 -7.48
N PRO A 20 9.33 41.46 -8.05
CA PRO A 20 8.58 40.47 -7.27
C PRO A 20 9.53 39.49 -6.57
N PHE A 21 9.21 39.11 -5.33
CA PHE A 21 10.00 38.23 -4.46
C PHE A 21 11.42 38.75 -4.15
N SER A 22 11.57 40.08 -4.06
CA SER A 22 12.86 40.71 -3.72
C SER A 22 13.30 40.39 -2.28
N ARG A 23 14.61 40.57 -2.00
CA ARG A 23 15.18 40.41 -0.64
C ARG A 23 14.44 41.22 0.43
N PHE A 24 13.88 42.37 0.06
CA PHE A 24 13.06 43.19 0.94
C PHE A 24 11.80 42.46 1.42
N GLU A 25 11.09 41.78 0.51
CA GLU A 25 9.84 41.07 0.82
C GLU A 25 10.09 39.88 1.76
N TRP A 26 11.15 39.12 1.50
CA TRP A 26 11.61 38.02 2.38
C TRP A 26 12.08 38.51 3.76
N MET A 27 12.84 39.62 3.79
CA MET A 27 13.30 40.21 5.05
C MET A 27 12.10 40.68 5.90
N LEU A 28 11.09 41.28 5.28
CA LEU A 28 9.91 41.76 5.99
C LEU A 28 9.05 40.60 6.49
N ALA A 29 8.81 39.58 5.66
CA ALA A 29 8.11 38.36 6.06
C ALA A 29 8.81 37.66 7.25
N GLY A 30 10.14 37.53 7.20
CA GLY A 30 10.91 36.96 8.31
C GLY A 30 10.83 37.78 9.60
N ARG A 31 10.71 39.11 9.51
CA ARG A 31 10.49 39.97 10.69
C ARG A 31 9.08 39.82 11.25
N TYR A 32 8.07 39.63 10.43
CA TYR A 32 6.70 39.38 10.88
C TYR A 32 6.51 38.01 11.53
N LEU A 33 7.29 37.01 11.11
CA LEU A 33 7.32 35.68 11.75
C LEU A 33 8.07 35.66 13.09
N ARG A 34 9.02 36.56 13.31
CA ARG A 34 9.90 36.52 14.49
C ARG A 34 9.26 37.24 15.68
N SER A 35 8.92 36.47 16.71
CA SER A 35 8.32 36.95 17.96
C SER A 35 9.12 38.09 18.62
N ARG A 36 8.50 39.26 18.75
CA ARG A 36 8.86 40.30 19.73
C ARG A 36 7.79 40.32 20.82
N ARG A 37 8.17 40.58 22.08
CA ARG A 37 7.30 40.52 23.28
C ARG A 37 5.97 41.31 23.20
N ARG A 38 5.78 42.23 22.24
CA ARG A 38 4.51 42.96 22.00
C ARG A 38 3.55 42.24 21.04
N ASP A 39 4.01 41.24 20.28
CA ASP A 39 3.27 40.54 19.21
C ASP A 39 2.99 39.05 19.54
N ALA A 40 2.90 38.71 20.83
CA ALA A 40 2.88 37.31 21.30
C ALA A 40 1.70 36.49 20.73
N GLY A 41 0.53 37.11 20.50
CA GLY A 41 -0.65 36.41 19.98
C GLY A 41 -0.45 35.86 18.56
N VAL A 42 0.19 36.63 17.68
CA VAL A 42 0.42 36.23 16.29
C VAL A 42 1.43 35.08 16.18
N SER A 43 2.50 35.14 16.97
CA SER A 43 3.51 34.07 17.01
C SER A 43 2.94 32.74 17.53
N VAL A 44 1.97 32.79 18.44
CA VAL A 44 1.32 31.59 18.99
C VAL A 44 0.43 30.91 17.94
N ILE A 45 -0.36 31.68 17.18
CA ILE A 45 -1.23 31.12 16.14
C ILE A 45 -0.40 30.54 14.98
N ALA A 46 0.70 31.21 14.60
CA ALA A 46 1.66 30.67 13.63
C ALA A 46 2.28 29.36 14.14
N GLY A 47 2.61 29.28 15.43
CA GLY A 47 3.08 28.05 16.08
C GLY A 47 2.06 26.91 16.03
N PHE A 48 0.79 27.17 16.36
CA PHE A 48 -0.27 26.16 16.27
C PHE A 48 -0.51 25.69 14.83
N SER A 49 -0.46 26.60 13.85
CA SER A 49 -0.59 26.25 12.44
C SER A 49 0.58 25.39 11.97
N PHE A 50 1.80 25.75 12.35
CA PHE A 50 3.01 24.96 12.09
C PHE A 50 2.90 23.55 12.68
N VAL A 51 2.56 23.43 13.97
CA VAL A 51 2.42 22.12 14.65
C VAL A 51 1.30 21.29 14.03
N GLY A 52 0.16 21.90 13.71
CA GLY A 52 -0.97 21.21 13.10
C GLY A 52 -0.60 20.61 11.74
N ILE A 53 0.08 21.38 10.87
CA ILE A 53 0.52 20.89 9.56
C ILE A 53 1.63 19.84 9.71
N MET A 54 2.60 20.08 10.59
CA MET A 54 3.67 19.13 10.89
C MET A 54 3.12 17.77 11.32
N LEU A 55 2.19 17.75 12.28
CA LEU A 55 1.57 16.51 12.77
C LEU A 55 0.66 15.88 11.71
N GLY A 56 -0.12 16.67 10.97
CA GLY A 56 -0.98 16.15 9.91
C GLY A 56 -0.20 15.45 8.79
N VAL A 57 0.88 16.08 8.31
CA VAL A 57 1.76 15.50 7.28
C VAL A 57 2.48 14.26 7.81
N ALA A 58 3.03 14.32 9.03
CA ALA A 58 3.69 13.17 9.62
C ALA A 58 2.74 11.98 9.81
N ALA A 59 1.54 12.22 10.35
CA ALA A 59 0.53 11.19 10.56
C ALA A 59 0.10 10.56 9.24
N LEU A 60 -0.10 11.35 8.19
CA LEU A 60 -0.45 10.85 6.86
C LEU A 60 0.64 9.95 6.27
N ILE A 61 1.91 10.36 6.36
CA ILE A 61 3.03 9.53 5.90
C ILE A 61 3.11 8.22 6.70
N ILE A 62 2.99 8.28 8.03
CA ILE A 62 3.10 7.11 8.91
C ILE A 62 1.99 6.10 8.59
N VAL A 63 0.73 6.56 8.55
CA VAL A 63 -0.42 5.67 8.30
C VAL A 63 -0.30 5.01 6.94
N MET A 64 0.00 5.77 5.88
CA MET A 64 0.18 5.20 4.53
C MET A 64 1.31 4.18 4.50
N SER A 65 2.44 4.47 5.16
CA SER A 65 3.58 3.55 5.20
C SER A 65 3.26 2.24 5.92
N VAL A 66 2.53 2.31 7.03
CA VAL A 66 2.06 1.12 7.77
C VAL A 66 1.09 0.31 6.93
N MET A 67 0.15 0.97 6.24
CA MET A 67 -0.81 0.27 5.37
C MET A 67 -0.13 -0.42 4.19
N ASN A 68 0.88 0.21 3.59
CA ASN A 68 1.66 -0.41 2.51
C ASN A 68 2.45 -1.62 3.03
N GLY A 69 3.13 -1.48 4.18
CA GLY A 69 3.84 -2.59 4.78
C GLY A 69 2.91 -3.75 5.15
N PHE A 70 1.73 -3.45 5.69
CA PHE A 70 0.72 -4.46 6.00
C PHE A 70 0.26 -5.20 4.74
N ARG A 71 -0.03 -4.46 3.66
CA ARG A 71 -0.34 -5.03 2.36
C ARG A 71 0.80 -5.94 1.86
N GLY A 72 2.04 -5.47 1.82
CA GLY A 72 3.19 -6.24 1.30
C GLY A 72 3.42 -7.56 2.06
N GLU A 73 3.34 -7.52 3.39
CA GLU A 73 3.51 -8.70 4.23
C GLU A 73 2.35 -9.69 4.09
N LEU A 74 1.12 -9.20 3.89
CA LEU A 74 -0.01 -10.06 3.58
C LEU A 74 0.09 -10.67 2.18
N LEU A 75 0.51 -9.88 1.18
CA LEU A 75 0.75 -10.36 -0.19
C LEU A 75 1.73 -11.51 -0.21
N THR A 76 2.86 -11.35 0.47
CA THR A 76 3.92 -12.38 0.55
C THR A 76 3.37 -13.71 1.08
N ARG A 77 2.43 -13.66 2.02
CA ARG A 77 1.82 -14.86 2.62
C ARG A 77 0.74 -15.50 1.77
N ILE A 78 -0.03 -14.69 1.05
CA ILE A 78 -1.09 -15.19 0.16
C ILE A 78 -0.46 -15.79 -1.12
N LEU A 79 0.56 -15.13 -1.67
CA LEU A 79 1.17 -15.44 -2.96
C LEU A 79 2.27 -16.48 -2.90
N GLY A 80 2.92 -16.64 -1.74
CA GLY A 80 4.08 -17.53 -1.63
C GLY A 80 3.78 -19.01 -1.86
N VAL A 81 2.54 -19.45 -2.09
CA VAL A 81 2.18 -20.87 -2.19
C VAL A 81 1.17 -21.17 -3.31
N ASN A 82 0.37 -20.17 -3.69
CA ASN A 82 -0.56 -20.27 -4.81
C ASN A 82 -0.03 -19.47 -6.00
N GLY A 83 -0.35 -19.93 -7.20
CA GLY A 83 -0.04 -19.21 -8.41
C GLY A 83 -0.72 -17.85 -8.45
N HIS A 84 0.00 -16.88 -8.98
CA HIS A 84 -0.46 -15.51 -9.15
C HIS A 84 -1.59 -15.42 -10.18
N VAL A 85 -1.59 -16.31 -11.18
CA VAL A 85 -2.63 -16.40 -12.21
C VAL A 85 -3.01 -17.86 -12.41
N ILE A 86 -4.30 -18.14 -12.55
CA ILE A 86 -4.81 -19.47 -12.88
C ILE A 86 -5.61 -19.37 -14.17
N MET A 87 -5.21 -20.14 -15.18
CA MET A 87 -5.93 -20.27 -16.44
C MET A 87 -6.86 -21.48 -16.40
N PHE A 88 -8.12 -21.27 -16.79
CA PHE A 88 -9.13 -22.31 -16.92
C PHE A 88 -9.58 -22.43 -18.38
N PRO A 89 -9.79 -23.66 -18.89
CA PRO A 89 -10.38 -23.87 -20.20
C PRO A 89 -11.89 -23.54 -20.18
N ILE A 90 -12.44 -23.01 -21.27
CA ILE A 90 -13.90 -22.75 -21.39
C ILE A 90 -14.62 -23.89 -22.10
N ASP A 91 -14.19 -24.21 -23.32
CA ASP A 91 -15.00 -25.03 -24.23
C ASP A 91 -14.63 -26.52 -24.22
N GLN A 92 -13.34 -26.83 -24.09
CA GLN A 92 -12.82 -28.18 -24.26
C GLN A 92 -11.99 -28.56 -23.04
N PRO A 93 -11.99 -29.85 -22.63
CA PRO A 93 -11.07 -30.33 -21.62
C PRO A 93 -9.61 -30.02 -21.98
N LEU A 94 -8.81 -29.74 -20.97
CA LEU A 94 -7.40 -29.38 -21.16
C LEU A 94 -6.55 -30.65 -21.17
N ARG A 95 -6.55 -31.34 -22.31
CA ARG A 95 -5.78 -32.58 -22.56
C ARG A 95 -4.39 -32.34 -23.14
N ASP A 96 -4.25 -31.26 -23.88
CA ASP A 96 -3.02 -30.70 -24.43
C ASP A 96 -2.27 -29.81 -23.41
N TYR A 97 -2.47 -30.08 -22.12
CA TYR A 97 -1.93 -29.26 -21.02
C TYR A 97 -0.41 -29.13 -21.07
N ASP A 98 0.31 -30.15 -21.52
CA ASP A 98 1.76 -30.10 -21.75
C ASP A 98 2.18 -28.97 -22.69
N GLU A 99 1.56 -28.91 -23.87
CA GLU A 99 1.91 -27.95 -24.90
C GLU A 99 1.43 -26.55 -24.53
N VAL A 100 0.27 -26.44 -23.88
CA VAL A 100 -0.24 -25.16 -23.38
C VAL A 100 0.65 -24.62 -22.26
N THR A 101 1.09 -25.45 -21.32
CA THR A 101 1.97 -25.04 -20.22
C THR A 101 3.29 -24.49 -20.76
N LYS A 102 3.91 -25.17 -21.74
CA LYS A 102 5.14 -24.70 -22.38
C LYS A 102 4.99 -23.34 -23.07
N ARG A 103 3.87 -23.11 -23.76
CA ARG A 103 3.59 -21.82 -24.42
C ARG A 103 3.39 -20.70 -23.40
N ILE A 104 2.69 -20.98 -22.31
CA ILE A 104 2.45 -20.03 -21.23
C ILE A 104 3.75 -19.70 -20.49
N ALA A 105 4.58 -20.69 -20.18
CA ALA A 105 5.89 -20.48 -19.54
C ALA A 105 6.86 -19.66 -20.41
N ALA A 106 6.64 -19.61 -21.74
CA ALA A 106 7.45 -18.79 -22.64
C ALA A 106 7.01 -17.31 -22.72
N VAL A 107 5.91 -16.93 -22.05
CA VAL A 107 5.43 -15.55 -22.02
C VAL A 107 6.35 -14.70 -21.14
N PRO A 108 6.86 -13.55 -21.63
CA PRO A 108 7.68 -12.66 -20.80
C PRO A 108 6.95 -12.22 -19.53
N GLY A 109 7.56 -12.42 -18.36
CA GLY A 109 6.99 -12.13 -17.05
C GLY A 109 6.35 -13.33 -16.35
N VAL A 110 6.27 -14.50 -17.01
CA VAL A 110 5.92 -15.77 -16.36
C VAL A 110 7.22 -16.49 -15.98
N ASP A 111 7.39 -16.74 -14.69
CA ASP A 111 8.57 -17.45 -14.16
C ASP A 111 8.42 -18.96 -14.31
N PHE A 112 7.23 -19.44 -13.95
CA PHE A 112 6.93 -20.85 -13.85
C PHE A 112 5.44 -21.07 -14.09
N ALA A 113 5.09 -22.15 -14.79
CA ALA A 113 3.72 -22.55 -15.02
C ALA A 113 3.59 -24.06 -14.86
N MET A 114 2.54 -24.51 -14.19
CA MET A 114 2.29 -25.93 -13.96
C MET A 114 0.82 -26.29 -14.19
N PRO A 115 0.53 -27.44 -14.81
CA PRO A 115 -0.82 -27.97 -14.86
C PRO A 115 -1.24 -28.50 -13.49
N LEU A 116 -2.53 -28.34 -13.18
CA LEU A 116 -3.06 -28.67 -11.88
C LEU A 116 -4.38 -29.45 -11.98
N VAL A 117 -4.47 -30.51 -11.20
CA VAL A 117 -5.74 -31.14 -10.82
C VAL A 117 -5.91 -30.91 -9.32
N GLN A 118 -7.00 -30.29 -8.89
CA GLN A 118 -7.23 -30.09 -7.46
C GLN A 118 -8.64 -30.47 -7.04
N GLY A 119 -8.79 -30.79 -5.76
CA GLY A 119 -10.09 -31.13 -5.21
C GLY A 119 -10.08 -31.15 -3.69
N GLN A 120 -11.22 -30.81 -3.11
CA GLN A 120 -11.43 -30.88 -1.67
C GLN A 120 -11.86 -32.29 -1.29
N VAL A 121 -11.20 -32.85 -0.27
CA VAL A 121 -11.44 -34.21 0.22
C VAL A 121 -11.60 -34.21 1.73
N LEU A 122 -12.18 -35.28 2.28
CA LEU A 122 -12.02 -35.61 3.69
C LEU A 122 -10.79 -36.49 3.83
N ALA A 123 -9.87 -36.09 4.71
CA ALA A 123 -8.69 -36.85 5.08
C ALA A 123 -8.90 -37.50 6.45
N SER A 124 -8.48 -38.76 6.56
CA SER A 124 -8.58 -39.57 7.77
C SER A 124 -7.25 -40.28 8.03
N GLY A 125 -6.84 -40.32 9.30
CA GLY A 125 -5.63 -41.01 9.76
C GLY A 125 -5.92 -42.34 10.45
N ALA A 126 -4.94 -42.86 11.19
CA ALA A 126 -5.07 -44.14 11.91
C ALA A 126 -6.03 -44.09 13.13
N GLY A 127 -6.44 -42.88 13.55
CA GLY A 127 -7.38 -42.65 14.66
C GLY A 127 -8.81 -42.34 14.21
N THR A 128 -9.61 -41.77 15.11
CA THR A 128 -10.95 -41.20 14.81
C THR A 128 -10.91 -39.75 14.31
N SER A 129 -9.72 -39.16 14.16
CA SER A 129 -9.57 -37.80 13.65
C SER A 129 -9.79 -37.75 12.14
N ASN A 130 -10.78 -36.94 11.73
CA ASN A 130 -11.05 -36.62 10.34
C ASN A 130 -11.02 -35.11 10.16
N THR A 131 -10.42 -34.63 9.07
CA THR A 131 -10.39 -33.21 8.73
C THR A 131 -10.59 -33.02 7.22
N GLY A 132 -11.01 -31.82 6.82
CA GLY A 132 -10.96 -31.44 5.41
C GLY A 132 -9.52 -31.23 4.96
N ALA A 133 -9.21 -31.65 3.73
CA ALA A 133 -7.94 -31.40 3.07
C ALA A 133 -8.16 -30.96 1.62
N LEU A 134 -7.19 -30.26 1.07
CA LEU A 134 -7.12 -29.89 -0.34
C LEU A 134 -5.99 -30.69 -0.99
N VAL A 135 -6.35 -31.51 -1.98
CA VAL A 135 -5.37 -32.25 -2.76
C VAL A 135 -4.98 -31.42 -3.97
N LYS A 136 -3.67 -31.21 -4.18
CA LYS A 136 -3.08 -30.65 -5.39
C LYS A 136 -2.30 -31.75 -6.13
N GLY A 137 -2.81 -32.12 -7.29
CA GLY A 137 -2.21 -33.01 -8.27
C GLY A 137 -1.23 -32.26 -9.16
N VAL A 138 0.06 -32.53 -9.01
CA VAL A 138 1.15 -31.82 -9.70
C VAL A 138 2.20 -32.82 -10.18
N ARG A 139 3.04 -32.44 -11.14
CA ARG A 139 4.19 -33.26 -11.53
C ARG A 139 5.31 -33.10 -10.50
N GLY A 140 6.16 -34.11 -10.36
CA GLY A 140 7.34 -34.05 -9.50
C GLY A 140 8.28 -32.92 -9.91
N THR A 141 8.51 -32.73 -11.20
CA THR A 141 9.32 -31.61 -11.73
C THR A 141 8.75 -30.24 -11.35
N ASP A 142 7.43 -30.12 -11.41
CA ASP A 142 6.72 -28.89 -11.09
C ASP A 142 6.74 -28.62 -9.58
N LEU A 143 6.64 -29.68 -8.77
CA LEU A 143 6.74 -29.62 -7.31
C LEU A 143 8.15 -29.27 -6.83
N ASP A 144 9.19 -29.71 -7.54
CA ASP A 144 10.58 -29.36 -7.24
C ASP A 144 10.84 -27.85 -7.44
N GLU A 145 10.20 -27.24 -8.44
CA GLU A 145 10.28 -25.79 -8.71
C GLU A 145 9.46 -24.96 -7.70
N LEU A 146 8.51 -25.56 -6.98
CA LEU A 146 7.80 -24.93 -5.87
C LEU A 146 8.68 -24.86 -4.61
N ALA A 147 9.67 -23.95 -4.62
CA ALA A 147 10.61 -23.71 -3.52
C ALA A 147 10.00 -23.69 -2.10
N PRO A 148 8.82 -23.05 -1.86
CA PRO A 148 8.17 -23.07 -0.54
C PRO A 148 7.96 -24.48 0.00
N VAL A 149 7.68 -25.46 -0.87
CA VAL A 149 7.43 -26.86 -0.50
C VAL A 149 8.73 -27.68 -0.59
N SER A 150 9.41 -27.63 -1.74
CA SER A 150 10.57 -28.49 -2.02
C SER A 150 11.76 -28.22 -1.11
N GLU A 151 12.00 -26.96 -0.71
CA GLU A 151 13.09 -26.59 0.20
C GLU A 151 12.75 -26.80 1.68
N ASN A 152 11.47 -27.01 2.03
CA ASN A 152 11.00 -27.08 3.40
C ASN A 152 10.42 -28.45 3.81
N ILE A 153 10.96 -29.53 3.21
CA ILE A 153 10.66 -30.90 3.65
C ILE A 153 11.29 -31.15 5.03
N ARG A 154 10.46 -31.54 6.00
CA ARG A 154 10.89 -31.86 7.38
C ARG A 154 11.16 -33.34 7.58
N GLN A 155 10.39 -34.19 6.92
CA GLN A 155 10.52 -35.65 7.00
C GLN A 155 10.25 -36.27 5.63
N GLY A 156 10.98 -37.33 5.28
CA GLY A 156 10.79 -38.04 4.01
C GLY A 156 11.53 -37.41 2.84
N THR A 157 11.04 -37.66 1.62
CA THR A 157 11.66 -37.17 0.38
C THR A 157 10.62 -37.03 -0.73
N LEU A 158 10.84 -36.08 -1.64
CA LEU A 158 10.11 -35.96 -2.91
C LEU A 158 10.79 -36.73 -4.05
N ALA A 159 11.89 -37.43 -3.77
CA ALA A 159 12.51 -38.29 -4.78
C ALA A 159 11.50 -39.33 -5.28
N GLU A 160 11.49 -39.56 -6.60
CA GLU A 160 10.59 -40.52 -7.25
C GLU A 160 9.09 -40.20 -7.06
N PHE A 161 8.72 -38.94 -6.77
CA PHE A 161 7.34 -38.50 -6.52
C PHE A 161 6.36 -38.99 -7.60
N ASP A 162 6.66 -38.82 -8.88
CA ASP A 162 5.76 -39.21 -9.98
C ASP A 162 5.57 -40.72 -10.12
N THR A 163 6.55 -41.52 -9.69
CA THR A 163 6.53 -42.99 -9.82
C THR A 163 6.13 -43.69 -8.53
N GLY A 164 6.13 -42.97 -7.41
CA GLY A 164 5.72 -43.49 -6.12
C GLY A 164 4.21 -43.43 -5.92
N ASP A 165 3.67 -44.34 -5.11
CA ASP A 165 2.26 -44.35 -4.73
C ASP A 165 1.94 -43.35 -3.58
N GLY A 166 2.90 -42.51 -3.20
CA GLY A 166 2.85 -41.71 -1.99
C GLY A 166 2.39 -40.28 -2.19
N VAL A 167 2.03 -39.65 -1.08
CA VAL A 167 1.64 -38.23 -1.03
C VAL A 167 2.51 -37.45 -0.06
N ALA A 168 2.69 -36.17 -0.36
CA ALA A 168 3.32 -35.21 0.54
C ALA A 168 2.26 -34.42 1.30
N ILE A 169 2.37 -34.30 2.61
CA ILE A 169 1.35 -33.62 3.45
C ILE A 169 1.97 -32.53 4.31
N GLY A 170 1.18 -31.51 4.65
CA GLY A 170 1.60 -30.47 5.59
C GLY A 170 1.78 -31.03 7.00
N ILE A 171 2.73 -30.46 7.76
CA ILE A 171 3.09 -30.93 9.10
C ILE A 171 1.90 -30.91 10.08
N ARG A 172 1.07 -29.86 10.04
CA ARG A 172 -0.07 -29.73 10.95
C ARG A 172 -1.21 -30.67 10.59
N LEU A 173 -1.38 -30.97 9.29
CA LEU A 173 -2.31 -31.98 8.82
C LEU A 173 -1.87 -33.37 9.34
N ALA A 174 -0.57 -33.68 9.24
CA ALA A 174 -0.01 -34.91 9.78
C ALA A 174 -0.26 -35.03 11.29
N GLU A 175 0.04 -33.98 12.05
CA GLU A 175 -0.18 -33.92 13.50
C GLU A 175 -1.65 -34.07 13.88
N ALA A 176 -2.55 -33.36 13.19
CA ALA A 176 -4.00 -33.42 13.45
C ALA A 176 -4.59 -34.83 13.22
N LEU A 177 -4.06 -35.54 12.20
CA LEU A 177 -4.46 -36.89 11.85
C LEU A 177 -3.66 -37.98 12.61
N GLY A 178 -2.65 -37.59 13.39
CA GLY A 178 -1.78 -38.51 14.11
C GLY A 178 -0.90 -39.37 13.19
N LEU A 179 -0.58 -38.87 12.00
CA LEU A 179 0.19 -39.57 10.97
C LEU A 179 1.69 -39.27 11.08
N ARG A 180 2.50 -40.27 10.77
CA ARG A 180 3.95 -40.18 10.60
C ARG A 180 4.35 -40.60 9.19
N LEU A 181 5.63 -40.41 8.87
CA LEU A 181 6.19 -40.91 7.64
C LEU A 181 5.93 -42.41 7.46
N ASN A 182 5.49 -42.81 6.26
CA ASN A 182 5.04 -44.14 5.86
C ASN A 182 3.71 -44.64 6.46
N ASP A 183 3.03 -43.85 7.28
CA ASP A 183 1.64 -44.15 7.63
C ASP A 183 0.72 -43.88 6.44
N ASN A 184 -0.46 -44.49 6.44
CA ASN A 184 -1.44 -44.31 5.38
C ASN A 184 -2.44 -43.20 5.73
N ILE A 185 -2.56 -42.20 4.85
CA ILE A 185 -3.64 -41.23 4.85
C ILE A 185 -4.77 -41.73 3.95
N THR A 186 -5.99 -41.78 4.48
CA THR A 186 -7.17 -42.14 3.68
C THR A 186 -7.85 -40.87 3.19
N LEU A 187 -7.96 -40.73 1.87
CA LEU A 187 -8.62 -39.61 1.21
C LEU A 187 -9.98 -40.05 0.68
N ILE A 188 -10.99 -39.22 0.96
CA ILE A 188 -12.38 -39.47 0.61
C ILE A 188 -12.87 -38.29 -0.25
N SER A 189 -13.12 -38.54 -1.52
CA SER A 189 -13.77 -37.58 -2.42
C SER A 189 -15.28 -37.85 -2.50
N PRO A 190 -16.15 -36.84 -2.28
CA PRO A 190 -17.60 -37.01 -2.44
C PRO A 190 -18.01 -37.21 -3.90
N GLU A 191 -17.18 -36.78 -4.85
CA GLU A 191 -17.42 -36.83 -6.31
C GLU A 191 -16.79 -38.08 -6.92
N GLY A 192 -17.21 -39.25 -6.47
CA GLY A 192 -16.79 -40.53 -7.04
C GLY A 192 -17.69 -41.00 -8.19
N ASP A 193 -17.76 -42.32 -8.38
CA ASP A 193 -18.40 -42.90 -9.57
C ASP A 193 -19.93 -42.73 -9.54
N VAL A 194 -20.50 -42.41 -10.70
CA VAL A 194 -21.95 -42.30 -10.89
C VAL A 194 -22.53 -43.70 -11.08
N THR A 195 -23.34 -44.15 -10.11
CA THR A 195 -24.06 -45.43 -10.18
C THR A 195 -25.57 -45.19 -10.30
N PRO A 196 -26.36 -46.20 -10.73
CA PRO A 196 -27.83 -46.09 -10.77
C PRO A 196 -28.49 -45.79 -9.41
N LEU A 197 -27.76 -45.98 -8.30
CA LEU A 197 -28.21 -45.74 -6.92
C LEU A 197 -27.71 -44.39 -6.35
N GLY A 198 -26.96 -43.61 -7.12
CA GLY A 198 -26.35 -42.34 -6.71
C GLY A 198 -24.84 -42.30 -6.96
N THR A 199 -24.20 -41.19 -6.59
CA THR A 199 -22.74 -41.06 -6.61
C THR A 199 -22.14 -41.74 -5.39
N THR A 200 -21.26 -42.70 -5.59
CA THR A 200 -20.53 -43.35 -4.50
C THR A 200 -19.26 -42.58 -4.21
N PRO A 201 -18.98 -42.16 -2.95
CA PRO A 201 -17.73 -41.50 -2.61
C PRO A 201 -16.53 -42.38 -2.94
N ARG A 202 -15.47 -41.77 -3.46
CA ARG A 202 -14.22 -42.48 -3.73
C ARG A 202 -13.33 -42.43 -2.49
N VAL A 203 -12.90 -43.60 -2.03
CA VAL A 203 -12.07 -43.76 -0.84
C VAL A 203 -10.80 -44.50 -1.22
N LYS A 204 -9.63 -43.87 -1.08
CA LYS A 204 -8.33 -44.51 -1.34
C LYS A 204 -7.31 -44.09 -0.27
N ALA A 205 -6.49 -45.05 0.15
CA ALA A 205 -5.42 -44.84 1.11
C ALA A 205 -4.09 -44.70 0.38
N TYR A 206 -3.28 -43.73 0.81
CA TYR A 206 -1.96 -43.43 0.25
C TYR A 206 -0.91 -43.40 1.37
N PRO A 207 0.29 -43.96 1.16
CA PRO A 207 1.39 -43.79 2.10
C PRO A 207 1.89 -42.33 2.09
N VAL A 208 2.20 -41.80 3.28
CA VAL A 208 2.82 -40.49 3.44
C VAL A 208 4.33 -40.60 3.18
N THR A 209 4.81 -40.08 2.06
CA THR A 209 6.23 -40.15 1.64
C THR A 209 7.03 -38.90 1.98
N ALA A 210 6.34 -37.77 2.21
CA ALA A 210 6.97 -36.54 2.66
C ALA A 210 6.05 -35.74 3.58
N ILE A 211 6.65 -35.03 4.53
CA ILE A 211 5.98 -34.05 5.39
C ILE A 211 6.70 -32.73 5.25
N PHE A 212 5.99 -31.68 4.83
CA PHE A 212 6.53 -30.35 4.59
C PHE A 212 6.00 -29.33 5.62
N GLU A 213 6.72 -28.22 5.78
CA GLU A 213 6.28 -27.09 6.62
C GLU A 213 6.64 -25.78 5.95
N ILE A 214 5.66 -25.07 5.41
CA ILE A 214 5.88 -23.78 4.75
C ILE A 214 5.75 -22.59 5.71
N GLY A 215 5.36 -22.84 6.97
CA GLY A 215 5.24 -21.83 8.02
C GLY A 215 3.91 -21.08 8.02
N LEU A 216 2.97 -21.45 7.14
CA LEU A 216 1.63 -20.90 7.09
C LEU A 216 0.62 -21.91 7.62
N SER A 217 0.07 -21.58 8.79
CA SER A 217 -0.86 -22.42 9.57
C SER A 217 -1.95 -23.11 8.75
N GLU A 218 -2.58 -22.36 7.85
CA GLU A 218 -3.74 -22.81 7.07
C GLU A 218 -3.34 -23.79 5.96
N TYR A 219 -2.16 -23.59 5.37
CA TYR A 219 -1.63 -24.48 4.34
C TYR A 219 -1.05 -25.76 4.94
N ASP A 220 -0.24 -25.62 6.00
CA ASP A 220 0.35 -26.75 6.72
C ASP A 220 -0.74 -27.68 7.31
N ALA A 221 -1.95 -27.18 7.52
CA ALA A 221 -3.08 -27.92 8.09
C ALA A 221 -4.03 -28.53 7.05
N ALA A 222 -3.93 -28.17 5.77
CA ALA A 222 -4.92 -28.55 4.77
C ALA A 222 -4.36 -29.17 3.48
N TYR A 223 -3.12 -28.87 3.09
CA TYR A 223 -2.63 -29.25 1.76
C TYR A 223 -2.03 -30.66 1.71
N VAL A 224 -2.36 -31.37 0.64
CA VAL A 224 -1.79 -32.67 0.26
C VAL A 224 -1.34 -32.57 -1.19
N TYR A 225 -0.06 -32.82 -1.48
CA TYR A 225 0.44 -32.94 -2.85
C TYR A 225 0.43 -34.41 -3.27
N MET A 226 -0.14 -34.65 -4.44
CA MET A 226 -0.30 -35.96 -5.05
C MET A 226 0.31 -35.94 -6.46
N PRO A 227 0.89 -37.04 -6.95
CA PRO A 227 1.33 -37.14 -8.34
C PRO A 227 0.19 -36.82 -9.31
N LEU A 228 0.46 -36.04 -10.36
CA LEU A 228 -0.56 -35.57 -11.31
C LEU A 228 -1.36 -36.72 -11.91
N SER A 229 -0.69 -37.80 -12.31
CA SER A 229 -1.31 -39.01 -12.87
C SER A 229 -2.28 -39.67 -11.90
N GLU A 230 -1.91 -39.77 -10.62
CA GLU A 230 -2.76 -40.33 -9.58
C GLU A 230 -3.92 -39.39 -9.24
N ALA A 231 -3.69 -38.08 -9.20
CA ALA A 231 -4.76 -37.10 -8.99
C ALA A 231 -5.78 -37.10 -10.14
N GLN A 232 -5.32 -37.25 -11.38
CA GLN A 232 -6.18 -37.40 -12.55
C GLN A 232 -7.12 -38.60 -12.40
N LEU A 233 -6.57 -39.76 -12.04
CA LEU A 233 -7.35 -40.96 -11.78
C LEU A 233 -8.30 -40.75 -10.59
N PHE A 234 -7.82 -40.20 -9.48
CA PHE A 234 -8.58 -40.02 -8.24
C PHE A 234 -9.74 -39.02 -8.40
N PHE A 235 -9.63 -38.00 -9.26
CA PHE A 235 -10.67 -36.98 -9.48
C PHE A 235 -11.45 -37.13 -10.82
N ASN A 236 -11.36 -38.29 -11.49
CA ASN A 236 -12.05 -38.53 -12.77
C ASN A 236 -11.67 -37.51 -13.87
N GLN A 237 -10.39 -37.13 -13.89
CA GLN A 237 -9.78 -36.23 -14.88
C GLN A 237 -8.85 -37.02 -15.80
N ASP A 238 -9.36 -38.09 -16.42
CA ASP A 238 -8.58 -38.96 -17.30
C ASP A 238 -7.90 -38.17 -18.44
N ASP A 239 -6.56 -38.19 -18.45
CA ASP A 239 -5.68 -37.49 -19.40
C ASP A 239 -5.96 -35.97 -19.55
N GLN A 240 -6.57 -35.33 -18.55
CA GLN A 240 -6.90 -33.91 -18.57
C GLN A 240 -6.57 -33.23 -17.24
N VAL A 241 -6.42 -31.91 -17.27
CA VAL A 241 -6.23 -31.12 -16.05
C VAL A 241 -7.30 -30.04 -15.96
N GLN A 242 -7.53 -29.52 -14.75
CA GLN A 242 -8.58 -28.53 -14.52
C GLN A 242 -8.12 -27.13 -14.87
N SER A 243 -6.84 -26.83 -14.61
CA SER A 243 -6.27 -25.51 -14.80
C SER A 243 -4.76 -25.55 -14.99
N ILE A 244 -4.20 -24.41 -15.41
CA ILE A 244 -2.76 -24.14 -15.37
C ILE A 244 -2.54 -23.01 -14.38
N GLU A 245 -1.75 -23.29 -13.35
CA GLU A 245 -1.34 -22.36 -12.31
C GLU A 245 -0.01 -21.71 -12.71
N MET A 246 0.10 -20.40 -12.61
CA MET A 246 1.23 -19.62 -13.09
C MET A 246 1.80 -18.73 -11.99
N PHE A 247 3.12 -18.67 -11.92
CA PHE A 247 3.91 -17.79 -11.08
C PHE A 247 4.60 -16.77 -11.97
N VAL A 248 4.63 -15.53 -11.52
CA VAL A 248 5.03 -14.36 -12.30
C VAL A 248 5.99 -13.50 -11.49
N ASP A 249 6.89 -12.82 -12.19
CA ASP A 249 7.90 -11.92 -11.61
C ASP A 249 7.28 -10.83 -10.72
N ASP A 250 6.19 -10.21 -11.20
CA ASP A 250 5.50 -9.10 -10.54
C ASP A 250 4.01 -9.44 -10.29
N PRO A 251 3.67 -9.89 -9.06
CA PRO A 251 2.29 -10.23 -8.71
C PRO A 251 1.34 -9.03 -8.71
N ASP A 252 1.82 -7.80 -8.56
CA ASP A 252 0.96 -6.61 -8.58
C ASP A 252 0.54 -6.23 -10.01
N ALA A 253 1.37 -6.57 -11.00
CA ALA A 253 1.15 -6.28 -12.42
C ALA A 253 0.42 -7.39 -13.20
N VAL A 254 -0.11 -8.42 -12.54
CA VAL A 254 -0.76 -9.60 -13.17
C VAL A 254 -1.83 -9.26 -14.21
N ARG A 255 -2.61 -8.18 -14.01
CA ARG A 255 -3.67 -7.78 -14.95
C ARG A 255 -3.14 -7.37 -16.32
N ALA A 256 -1.93 -6.81 -16.38
CA ALA A 256 -1.30 -6.44 -17.65
C ALA A 256 -0.83 -7.68 -18.44
N LEU A 257 -0.56 -8.79 -17.73
CA LEU A 257 -0.06 -10.04 -18.31
C LEU A 257 -1.19 -10.93 -18.85
N GLN A 258 -2.41 -10.83 -18.30
CA GLN A 258 -3.55 -11.68 -18.68
C GLN A 258 -3.77 -11.78 -20.20
N PRO A 259 -3.82 -10.68 -20.99
CA PRO A 259 -4.07 -10.79 -22.43
C PRO A 259 -2.98 -11.56 -23.19
N MET A 260 -1.73 -11.47 -22.72
CA MET A 260 -0.60 -12.19 -23.32
C MET A 260 -0.66 -13.69 -23.03
N VAL A 261 -1.01 -14.05 -21.79
CA VAL A 261 -1.21 -15.44 -21.37
C VAL A 261 -2.40 -16.07 -22.08
N GLU A 262 -3.53 -15.35 -22.14
CA GLU A 262 -4.75 -15.82 -22.80
C GLU A 262 -4.52 -16.07 -24.29
N ALA A 263 -3.74 -15.21 -24.94
CA ALA A 263 -3.32 -15.39 -26.33
C ALA A 263 -2.34 -16.56 -26.51
N ALA A 264 -1.37 -16.73 -25.61
CA ALA A 264 -0.36 -17.80 -25.68
C ALA A 264 -0.97 -19.20 -25.51
N ALA A 265 -2.07 -19.30 -24.76
CA ALA A 265 -2.80 -20.56 -24.61
C ALA A 265 -3.39 -21.08 -25.94
N ASP A 266 -3.59 -20.21 -26.94
CA ASP A 266 -4.10 -20.54 -28.29
C ASP A 266 -5.42 -21.33 -28.27
N ARG A 267 -6.30 -21.00 -27.33
CA ARG A 267 -7.60 -21.63 -27.15
C ARG A 267 -8.56 -20.73 -26.38
N PRO A 268 -9.88 -20.98 -26.41
CA PRO A 268 -10.83 -20.33 -25.50
C PRO A 268 -10.50 -20.66 -24.04
N ASN A 269 -10.11 -19.64 -23.30
CA ASN A 269 -9.75 -19.73 -21.90
C ASN A 269 -10.14 -18.44 -21.17
N TYR A 270 -10.17 -18.51 -19.84
CA TYR A 270 -10.21 -17.32 -19.00
C TYR A 270 -9.16 -17.45 -17.91
N THR A 271 -8.62 -16.30 -17.50
CA THR A 271 -7.67 -16.23 -16.41
C THR A 271 -8.33 -15.62 -15.17
N VAL A 272 -8.01 -16.19 -14.01
CA VAL A 272 -8.38 -15.66 -12.69
C VAL A 272 -7.09 -15.31 -11.99
N THR A 273 -6.96 -14.07 -11.53
CA THR A 273 -5.79 -13.67 -10.75
C THR A 273 -6.01 -13.91 -9.27
N TRP A 274 -4.92 -13.96 -8.52
CA TRP A 274 -4.96 -13.99 -7.06
C TRP A 274 -5.72 -12.77 -6.48
N GLN A 275 -5.71 -11.62 -7.17
CA GLN A 275 -6.47 -10.42 -6.80
C GLN A 275 -7.97 -10.64 -6.94
N ASP A 276 -8.40 -11.41 -7.95
CA ASP A 276 -9.82 -11.70 -8.19
C ASP A 276 -10.35 -12.69 -7.15
N GLN A 277 -9.57 -13.72 -6.79
CA GLN A 277 -9.92 -14.66 -5.73
C GLN A 277 -10.09 -13.98 -4.36
N ASN A 278 -9.31 -12.92 -4.12
CA ASN A 278 -9.30 -12.17 -2.87
C ASN A 278 -9.93 -10.78 -3.02
N ALA A 279 -10.80 -10.58 -4.03
CA ALA A 279 -11.29 -9.25 -4.39
C ALA A 279 -11.99 -8.51 -3.24
N SER A 280 -12.76 -9.21 -2.40
CA SER A 280 -13.44 -8.62 -1.24
C SER A 280 -12.43 -8.06 -0.21
N PHE A 281 -11.34 -8.79 0.01
CA PHE A 281 -10.27 -8.40 0.91
C PHE A 281 -9.47 -7.20 0.38
N PHE A 282 -9.09 -7.24 -0.90
CA PHE A 282 -8.40 -6.12 -1.56
C PHE A 282 -9.25 -4.86 -1.62
N SER A 283 -10.53 -5.02 -1.97
CA SER A 283 -11.47 -3.90 -2.01
C SER A 283 -11.63 -3.29 -0.62
N ALA A 284 -11.67 -4.11 0.44
CA ALA A 284 -11.74 -3.62 1.82
C ALA A 284 -10.49 -2.82 2.21
N LEU A 285 -9.29 -3.34 1.93
CA LEU A 285 -8.02 -2.64 2.18
C LEU A 285 -7.92 -1.33 1.42
N GLU A 286 -8.35 -1.30 0.16
CA GLU A 286 -8.34 -0.09 -0.66
C GLU A 286 -9.33 0.96 -0.12
N VAL A 287 -10.53 0.54 0.24
CA VAL A 287 -11.53 1.42 0.88
C VAL A 287 -11.01 1.98 2.19
N GLU A 288 -10.41 1.14 3.04
CA GLU A 288 -9.84 1.58 4.32
C GLU A 288 -8.74 2.63 4.11
N ARG A 289 -7.77 2.35 3.22
CA ARG A 289 -6.71 3.30 2.85
C ARG A 289 -7.28 4.61 2.33
N ASN A 290 -8.28 4.57 1.45
CA ASN A 290 -8.94 5.76 0.91
C ASN A 290 -9.67 6.57 1.99
N VAL A 291 -10.38 5.90 2.90
CA VAL A 291 -11.08 6.57 4.02
C VAL A 291 -10.08 7.22 4.97
N MET A 292 -9.01 6.52 5.34
CA MET A 292 -7.95 7.07 6.20
C MET A 292 -7.25 8.26 5.53
N PHE A 293 -6.98 8.16 4.23
CA PHE A 293 -6.43 9.27 3.44
C PHE A 293 -7.35 10.50 3.48
N ILE A 294 -8.66 10.33 3.30
CA ILE A 294 -9.64 11.42 3.36
C ILE A 294 -9.67 12.07 4.76
N ILE A 295 -9.73 11.26 5.83
CA ILE A 295 -9.77 11.74 7.21
C ILE A 295 -8.51 12.54 7.56
N LEU A 296 -7.33 12.01 7.22
CA LEU A 296 -6.06 12.68 7.50
C LEU A 296 -5.86 13.93 6.65
N THR A 297 -6.32 13.92 5.39
CA THR A 297 -6.35 15.11 4.54
C THR A 297 -7.28 16.19 5.11
N LEU A 298 -8.43 15.81 5.67
CA LEU A 298 -9.33 16.74 6.35
C LEU A 298 -8.66 17.38 7.59
N ILE A 299 -7.86 16.63 8.34
CA ILE A 299 -7.07 17.16 9.45
C ILE A 299 -6.06 18.20 8.96
N ILE A 300 -5.35 17.92 7.85
CA ILE A 300 -4.43 18.88 7.23
C ILE A 300 -5.19 20.13 6.76
N LEU A 301 -6.38 19.97 6.17
CA LEU A 301 -7.23 21.09 5.75
C LEU A 301 -7.62 21.97 6.94
N VAL A 302 -8.07 21.38 8.06
CA VAL A 302 -8.40 22.10 9.30
C VAL A 302 -7.16 22.83 9.84
N ALA A 303 -5.98 22.20 9.79
CA ALA A 303 -4.73 22.86 10.15
C ALA A 303 -4.38 24.03 9.21
N ALA A 304 -4.65 23.91 7.91
CA ALA A 304 -4.46 24.99 6.95
C ALA A 304 -5.44 26.17 7.19
N LEU A 305 -6.67 25.92 7.66
CA LEU A 305 -7.60 26.99 8.07
C LEU A 305 -7.05 27.81 9.25
N ASN A 306 -6.21 27.22 10.11
CA ASN A 306 -5.54 27.98 11.16
C ASN A 306 -4.54 29.00 10.60
N ILE A 307 -3.93 28.73 9.43
CA ILE A 307 -3.12 29.73 8.72
C ILE A 307 -3.99 30.92 8.32
N ILE A 308 -5.21 30.68 7.82
CA ILE A 308 -6.13 31.74 7.39
C ILE A 308 -6.41 32.68 8.56
N SER A 309 -6.85 32.12 9.69
CA SER A 309 -7.14 32.88 10.91
C SER A 309 -5.91 33.60 11.45
N GLY A 310 -4.75 32.95 11.43
CA GLY A 310 -3.48 33.53 11.88
C GLY A 310 -3.00 34.69 11.02
N LEU A 311 -3.10 34.58 9.69
CA LEU A 311 -2.75 35.65 8.77
C LEU A 311 -3.73 36.82 8.87
N PHE A 312 -5.03 36.56 9.03
CA PHE A 312 -5.98 37.66 9.25
C PHE A 312 -5.66 38.46 10.50
N MET A 313 -5.33 37.76 11.59
CA MET A 313 -4.90 38.42 12.82
C MET A 313 -3.60 39.21 12.61
N LEU A 314 -2.60 38.63 11.93
CA LEU A 314 -1.34 39.30 11.62
C LEU A 314 -1.56 40.58 10.78
N VAL A 315 -2.44 40.52 9.77
CA VAL A 315 -2.77 41.67 8.92
C VAL A 315 -3.41 42.79 9.75
N LYS A 316 -4.30 42.44 10.69
CA LYS A 316 -4.94 43.39 11.59
C LYS A 316 -3.93 44.02 12.54
N ASP A 317 -3.10 43.21 13.19
CA ASP A 317 -2.10 43.66 14.15
C ASP A 317 -1.00 44.52 13.50
N LYS A 318 -0.66 44.23 12.24
CA LYS A 318 0.35 44.98 11.46
C LYS A 318 -0.26 46.07 10.55
N GLY A 319 -1.53 46.42 10.73
CA GLY A 319 -2.23 47.42 9.91
C GLY A 319 -1.48 48.76 9.80
N ARG A 320 -0.96 49.28 10.92
CA ARG A 320 -0.18 50.53 10.94
C ARG A 320 1.15 50.43 10.18
N ASP A 321 1.87 49.32 10.34
CA ASP A 321 3.13 49.07 9.65
C ASP A 321 2.90 49.00 8.13
N ILE A 322 1.81 48.34 7.71
CA ILE A 322 1.37 48.29 6.31
C ILE A 322 1.06 49.70 5.81
N ALA A 323 0.34 50.51 6.58
CA ALA A 323 0.00 51.89 6.22
C ALA A 323 1.25 52.74 5.98
N ILE A 324 2.23 52.67 6.89
CA ILE A 324 3.52 53.39 6.79
C ILE A 324 4.31 52.92 5.56
N LEU A 325 4.38 51.62 5.30
CA LEU A 325 5.06 51.10 4.11
C LEU A 325 4.37 51.58 2.82
N ARG A 326 3.03 51.62 2.80
CA ARG A 326 2.23 52.06 1.66
C ARG A 326 2.39 53.57 1.41
N THR A 327 2.50 54.40 2.45
CA THR A 327 2.77 55.85 2.29
C THR A 327 4.20 56.13 1.86
N MET A 328 5.17 55.27 2.23
CA MET A 328 6.55 55.32 1.73
C MET A 328 6.71 54.76 0.30
N GLY A 329 5.64 54.31 -0.34
CA GLY A 329 5.64 53.89 -1.76
C GLY A 329 5.55 52.40 -2.03
N ALA A 330 5.32 51.55 -1.02
CA ALA A 330 5.10 50.11 -1.25
C ALA A 330 3.82 49.85 -2.07
N THR A 331 3.94 49.04 -3.11
CA THR A 331 2.81 48.67 -3.97
C THR A 331 1.89 47.66 -3.28
N ARG A 332 0.61 47.61 -3.68
CA ARG A 332 -0.34 46.59 -3.19
C ARG A 332 0.19 45.17 -3.43
N GLY A 333 0.82 44.93 -4.58
CA GLY A 333 1.44 43.65 -4.92
C GLY A 333 2.62 43.28 -4.02
N ALA A 334 3.44 44.25 -3.59
CA ALA A 334 4.53 44.00 -2.65
C ALA A 334 4.00 43.58 -1.27
N VAL A 335 2.96 44.26 -0.76
CA VAL A 335 2.31 43.88 0.50
C VAL A 335 1.68 42.48 0.40
N MET A 336 0.96 42.19 -0.70
CA MET A 336 0.38 40.86 -0.94
C MET A 336 1.45 39.76 -0.90
N ARG A 337 2.59 39.96 -1.58
CA ARG A 337 3.68 38.98 -1.62
C ARG A 337 4.32 38.76 -0.26
N VAL A 338 4.44 39.80 0.58
CA VAL A 338 4.97 39.65 1.95
C VAL A 338 4.11 38.70 2.77
N PHE A 339 2.78 38.88 2.75
CA PHE A 339 1.86 37.99 3.46
C PHE A 339 1.80 36.60 2.84
N LEU A 340 1.93 36.51 1.51
CA LEU A 340 2.00 35.24 0.80
C LEU A 340 3.26 34.45 1.17
N ILE A 341 4.43 35.09 1.20
CA ILE A 341 5.68 34.50 1.67
C ILE A 341 5.55 34.07 3.13
N THR A 342 4.89 34.88 3.98
CA THR A 342 4.71 34.57 5.40
C THR A 342 3.91 33.29 5.60
N GLY A 343 2.72 33.20 5.00
CA GLY A 343 1.88 32.00 5.11
C GLY A 343 2.51 30.76 4.46
N ALA A 344 3.08 30.93 3.26
CA ALA A 344 3.79 29.86 2.57
C ALA A 344 4.98 29.34 3.39
N SER A 345 5.72 30.21 4.07
CA SER A 345 6.86 29.79 4.91
C SER A 345 6.40 28.93 6.09
N ILE A 346 5.26 29.25 6.72
CA ILE A 346 4.68 28.43 7.80
C ILE A 346 4.28 27.05 7.25
N GLY A 347 3.58 27.03 6.12
CA GLY A 347 3.14 25.78 5.47
C GLY A 347 4.30 24.90 5.01
N LEU A 348 5.32 25.48 4.35
CA LEU A 348 6.52 24.77 3.92
C LEU A 348 7.32 24.26 5.11
N ALA A 349 7.55 25.09 6.14
CA ALA A 349 8.29 24.66 7.32
C ALA A 349 7.57 23.54 8.05
N GLY A 350 6.25 23.65 8.23
CA GLY A 350 5.42 22.61 8.84
C GLY A 350 5.45 21.31 8.03
N THR A 351 5.27 21.40 6.70
CA THR A 351 5.33 20.22 5.82
C THR A 351 6.71 19.57 5.84
N PHE A 352 7.78 20.36 5.79
CA PHE A 352 9.15 19.84 5.81
C PHE A 352 9.49 19.17 7.15
N ALA A 353 9.10 19.79 8.27
CA ALA A 353 9.25 19.19 9.59
C ALA A 353 8.41 17.90 9.71
N GLY A 354 7.19 17.91 9.19
CA GLY A 354 6.29 16.75 9.17
C GLY A 354 6.81 15.62 8.29
N LEU A 355 7.42 15.93 7.15
CA LEU A 355 8.10 14.97 6.27
C LEU A 355 9.25 14.29 7.00
N ILE A 356 10.14 15.07 7.61
CA ILE A 356 11.27 14.53 8.39
C ILE A 356 10.75 13.64 9.51
N LEU A 357 9.77 14.13 10.27
CA LEU A 357 9.20 13.39 11.40
C LEU A 357 8.52 12.10 10.94
N GLY A 358 7.69 12.16 9.89
CA GLY A 358 6.97 11.01 9.35
C GLY A 358 7.89 9.94 8.80
N VAL A 359 8.91 10.33 8.01
CA VAL A 359 9.91 9.39 7.48
C VAL A 359 10.76 8.79 8.59
N LEU A 360 11.25 9.61 9.53
CA LEU A 360 12.05 9.13 10.65
C LEU A 360 11.26 8.16 11.53
N PHE A 361 9.98 8.45 11.77
CA PHE A 361 9.07 7.56 12.50
C PHE A 361 8.83 6.25 11.73
N GLY A 362 8.55 6.32 10.43
CA GLY A 362 8.33 5.14 9.58
C GLY A 362 9.54 4.20 9.56
N LEU A 363 10.75 4.75 9.42
CA LEU A 363 12.00 3.98 9.44
C LEU A 363 12.33 3.37 10.82
N ASN A 364 11.81 3.94 11.91
CA ASN A 364 12.08 3.50 13.29
C ASN A 364 10.85 2.89 13.97
N ILE A 365 9.84 2.50 13.20
CA ILE A 365 8.53 2.17 13.77
C ILE A 365 8.60 1.00 14.75
N GLU A 366 9.46 0.02 14.49
CA GLU A 366 9.67 -1.13 15.36
C GLU A 366 10.34 -0.74 16.68
N ASN A 367 11.35 0.14 16.65
CA ASN A 367 11.98 0.67 17.86
C ASN A 367 10.98 1.45 18.72
N ILE A 368 10.09 2.21 18.08
CA ILE A 368 9.05 2.99 18.75
C ILE A 368 8.00 2.05 19.37
N ARG A 369 7.57 1.01 18.65
CA ARG A 369 6.67 -0.03 19.16
C ARG A 369 7.24 -0.70 20.42
N GLN A 370 8.52 -1.07 20.39
CA GLN A 370 9.21 -1.68 21.54
C GLN A 370 9.29 -0.72 22.73
N PHE A 371 9.60 0.55 22.50
CA PHE A 371 9.60 1.57 23.54
C PHE A 371 8.23 1.71 24.23
N PHE A 372 7.14 1.77 23.46
CA PHE A 372 5.80 1.84 24.02
C PHE A 372 5.36 0.53 24.69
N SER A 373 5.78 -0.62 24.17
CA SER A 373 5.50 -1.93 24.80
C SER A 373 6.20 -2.05 26.15
N TRP A 374 7.46 -1.57 26.25
CA TRP A 374 8.19 -1.47 27.51
C TRP A 374 7.51 -0.51 28.50
N LEU A 375 7.05 0.66 28.02
CA LEU A 375 6.40 1.67 28.86
C LEU A 375 5.02 1.20 29.37
N SER A 376 4.24 0.52 28.53
CA SER A 376 2.88 0.06 28.83
C SER A 376 2.85 -1.26 29.60
N GLY A 377 3.96 -2.02 29.62
CA GLY A 377 4.01 -3.36 30.22
C GLY A 377 3.15 -4.41 29.52
N THR A 378 2.64 -4.11 28.31
CA THR A 378 1.79 -4.99 27.50
C THR A 378 2.41 -5.18 26.12
N VAL A 379 2.22 -6.37 25.56
CA VAL A 379 2.59 -6.67 24.17
C VAL A 379 1.54 -6.02 23.27
N LEU A 380 1.85 -4.82 22.75
CA LEU A 380 0.93 -4.03 21.92
C LEU A 380 0.52 -4.73 20.61
N PHE A 381 1.35 -5.64 20.12
CA PHE A 381 1.11 -6.46 18.92
C PHE A 381 1.50 -7.90 19.23
N ASN A 382 0.53 -8.78 19.45
CA ASN A 382 0.79 -10.22 19.61
C ASN A 382 0.93 -10.86 18.21
N PRO A 383 2.10 -11.46 17.89
CA PRO A 383 2.33 -12.15 16.61
C PRO A 383 1.35 -13.28 16.32
N GLU A 384 0.76 -13.91 17.34
CA GLU A 384 -0.18 -15.02 17.18
C GLU A 384 -1.55 -14.56 16.66
N PHE A 385 -2.00 -13.36 17.02
CA PHE A 385 -3.33 -12.84 16.64
C PHE A 385 -3.33 -12.07 15.33
N TYR A 386 -2.26 -11.31 15.09
CA TYR A 386 -2.13 -10.50 13.88
C TYR A 386 -1.32 -11.21 12.80
N PHE A 387 -0.81 -12.42 13.07
CA PHE A 387 0.10 -13.19 12.25
C PHE A 387 1.44 -12.48 11.92
N LEU A 388 1.63 -11.22 12.30
CA LEU A 388 2.79 -10.40 12.00
C LEU A 388 3.85 -10.46 13.12
N SER A 389 5.07 -10.84 12.78
CA SER A 389 6.21 -10.90 13.71
C SER A 389 6.81 -9.52 14.05
N ARG A 390 6.61 -8.55 13.16
CA ARG A 390 7.06 -7.15 13.29
C ARG A 390 5.99 -6.23 12.71
N LEU A 391 5.93 -4.98 13.14
CA LEU A 391 5.03 -4.01 12.51
C LEU A 391 5.64 -3.57 11.17
N PRO A 392 5.06 -3.95 10.02
CA PRO A 392 5.63 -3.60 8.73
C PRO A 392 5.33 -2.14 8.41
N ALA A 393 6.32 -1.42 7.92
CA ALA A 393 6.14 -0.08 7.38
C ALA A 393 7.01 0.07 6.13
N GLU A 394 6.35 0.28 5.00
CA GLU A 394 7.00 0.46 3.71
C GLU A 394 6.72 1.87 3.20
N ILE A 395 7.78 2.67 3.11
CA ILE A 395 7.68 4.07 2.68
C ILE A 395 7.68 4.12 1.16
N ASP A 396 6.52 4.39 0.57
CA ASP A 396 6.41 4.66 -0.86
C ASP A 396 6.77 6.13 -1.17
N ALA A 397 7.81 6.33 -1.98
CA ALA A 397 8.29 7.66 -2.31
C ALA A 397 7.27 8.49 -3.12
N THR A 398 6.48 7.84 -3.96
CA THR A 398 5.44 8.50 -4.78
C THR A 398 4.32 9.03 -3.89
N GLU A 399 3.86 8.23 -2.93
CA GLU A 399 2.85 8.65 -1.96
C GLU A 399 3.36 9.79 -1.07
N VAL A 400 4.60 9.71 -0.59
CA VAL A 400 5.23 10.80 0.19
C VAL A 400 5.29 12.10 -0.61
N VAL A 401 5.70 12.03 -1.88
CA VAL A 401 5.73 13.22 -2.77
C VAL A 401 4.32 13.79 -2.95
N LEU A 402 3.31 12.93 -3.13
CA LEU A 402 1.92 13.35 -3.31
C LEU A 402 1.37 14.03 -2.05
N VAL A 403 1.66 13.48 -0.87
CA VAL A 403 1.31 14.07 0.43
C VAL A 403 1.96 15.44 0.62
N VAL A 404 3.26 15.56 0.34
CA VAL A 404 4.00 16.83 0.43
C VAL A 404 3.44 17.86 -0.54
N ALA A 405 3.20 17.47 -1.80
CA ALA A 405 2.64 18.35 -2.83
C ALA A 405 1.25 18.86 -2.43
N MET A 406 0.40 17.98 -1.90
CA MET A 406 -0.94 18.32 -1.43
C MET A 406 -0.90 19.26 -0.21
N ALA A 407 -0.09 18.96 0.81
CA ALA A 407 0.01 19.80 2.01
C ALA A 407 0.55 21.20 1.69
N VAL A 408 1.55 21.28 0.82
CA VAL A 408 2.06 22.55 0.30
C VAL A 408 0.98 23.27 -0.49
N GLY A 409 0.28 22.58 -1.41
CA GLY A 409 -0.82 23.13 -2.19
C GLY A 409 -1.94 23.73 -1.33
N LEU A 410 -2.42 22.98 -0.33
CA LEU A 410 -3.44 23.44 0.63
C LEU A 410 -2.96 24.65 1.43
N SER A 411 -1.70 24.66 1.87
CA SER A 411 -1.11 25.78 2.61
C SER A 411 -1.01 27.05 1.76
N PHE A 412 -0.62 26.92 0.49
CA PHE A 412 -0.61 28.03 -0.45
C PHE A 412 -2.02 28.57 -0.70
N LEU A 413 -2.99 27.70 -0.96
CA LEU A 413 -4.40 28.08 -1.17
C LEU A 413 -4.98 28.83 0.03
N ALA A 414 -4.73 28.34 1.24
CA ALA A 414 -5.14 28.99 2.48
C ALA A 414 -4.55 30.41 2.61
N THR A 415 -3.33 30.62 2.12
CA THR A 415 -2.61 31.88 2.24
C THR A 415 -3.11 32.97 1.26
N ILE A 416 -3.75 32.60 0.15
CA ILE A 416 -4.15 33.55 -0.91
C ILE A 416 -5.19 34.56 -0.41
N LEU A 417 -6.25 34.09 0.26
CA LEU A 417 -7.37 34.96 0.67
C LEU A 417 -6.93 36.07 1.66
N PRO A 418 -6.22 35.77 2.76
CA PRO A 418 -5.74 36.83 3.66
C PRO A 418 -4.74 37.78 3.01
N SER A 419 -3.84 37.26 2.17
CA SER A 419 -2.82 38.08 1.49
C SER A 419 -3.44 39.10 0.54
N TRP A 420 -4.50 38.70 -0.17
CA TRP A 420 -5.27 39.58 -1.02
C TRP A 420 -5.98 40.67 -0.23
N GLN A 421 -6.60 40.32 0.92
CA GLN A 421 -7.24 41.29 1.79
C GLN A 421 -6.25 42.31 2.37
N ALA A 422 -5.05 41.86 2.79
CA ALA A 422 -3.97 42.74 3.27
C ALA A 422 -3.57 43.81 2.26
N SER A 423 -3.55 43.45 0.97
CA SER A 423 -3.17 44.37 -0.12
C SER A 423 -4.18 45.50 -0.36
N ARG A 424 -5.42 45.34 0.13
CA ARG A 424 -6.54 46.25 -0.06
C ARG A 424 -6.77 47.21 1.10
N LEU A 425 -5.97 47.12 2.18
CA LEU A 425 -6.03 48.08 3.29
C LEU A 425 -5.74 49.50 2.83
N ASP A 426 -6.64 50.43 3.19
CA ASP A 426 -6.48 51.86 2.92
C ASP A 426 -5.50 52.47 3.95
N PRO A 427 -4.38 53.08 3.51
CA PRO A 427 -3.43 53.72 4.42
C PRO A 427 -4.04 54.85 5.25
N VAL A 428 -5.06 55.54 4.74
CA VAL A 428 -5.70 56.67 5.41
C VAL A 428 -6.60 56.17 6.55
N GLU A 429 -7.37 55.10 6.33
CA GLU A 429 -8.22 54.51 7.37
C GLU A 429 -7.38 53.85 8.46
N ALA A 430 -6.29 53.17 8.08
CA ALA A 430 -5.40 52.50 9.02
C ALA A 430 -4.59 53.46 9.92
N LEU A 431 -4.49 54.74 9.56
CA LEU A 431 -3.82 55.79 10.35
C LEU A 431 -4.79 56.71 11.10
N ARG A 432 -6.09 56.67 10.76
CA ARG A 432 -7.12 57.60 11.29
C ARG A 432 -7.88 57.06 12.49
N TYR A 433 -7.94 55.73 12.67
CA TYR A 433 -8.53 55.09 13.84
C TYR A 433 -7.48 54.79 14.91
N GLU A 434 -6.88 55.85 15.45
CA GLU A 434 -6.33 55.97 16.81
C GLU A 434 -6.03 57.44 17.14
#